data_AF-A0A4R0NVS4-F1
#
_entry.id   AF-A0A4R0NVS4-F1
#
_cell.length_a   1.000
_cell.length_b   1.000
_cell.length_c   1.000
_cell.angle_alpha   90.00
_cell.angle_beta   90.00
_cell.angle_gamma   90.00
#
_symmetry.space_group_name_H-M   'P 1'
#
loop_
_entity.id
_entity.type
_entity.pdbx_description
1 polymer ?
#
loop_
_entity_poly.entity_id
_entity_poly.type
_entity_poly.pdbx_seq_one_letter_code
_entity_poly.pdbx_strand_id
1 'polypeptide(L)'
;MKKYFYLLSLLFINFQVFAQQDTASFAAQRVKVNSLLAERSSGFGQYDESLNQRTGIFGWQTKKDIKNSNEILRQVVLTDNNIFKELKVLMDYKDLENQQKVAVADNSEERIENYRQTIKKLQDHNEQLSNDLAKKNNGSLSFYIIAFLLLVMAGGFYFFNKKLKSYDKSTV
;
A
#
# COMPACT_ATOMS: atom_id res chain seq x y z
N MET A 1 -32.52 4.30 3.68
CA MET A 1 -31.27 4.61 4.41
C MET A 1 -30.90 3.57 5.47
N LYS A 2 -31.82 3.11 6.33
CA LYS A 2 -31.52 2.09 7.37
C LYS A 2 -30.93 0.77 6.84
N LYS A 3 -31.39 0.27 5.68
CA LYS A 3 -30.84 -0.96 5.03
C LYS A 3 -29.35 -0.85 4.65
N TYR A 4 -28.91 0.32 4.19
CA TYR A 4 -27.50 0.55 3.85
C TYR A 4 -26.63 0.65 5.10
N PHE A 5 -27.18 1.13 6.21
CA PHE A 5 -26.50 1.18 7.49
C PHE A 5 -26.21 -0.23 8.06
N TYR A 6 -27.17 -1.15 7.95
CA TYR A 6 -26.94 -2.55 8.33
C TYR A 6 -25.92 -3.25 7.44
N LEU A 7 -25.95 -3.00 6.13
CA LEU A 7 -24.96 -3.56 5.19
C LEU A 7 -23.54 -3.06 5.49
N LEU A 8 -23.41 -1.76 5.79
CA LEU A 8 -22.15 -1.15 6.18
C LEU A 8 -21.64 -1.71 7.51
N SER A 9 -22.52 -1.86 8.50
CA SER A 9 -22.18 -2.48 9.79
C SER A 9 -21.73 -3.94 9.61
N LEU A 10 -22.36 -4.69 8.70
CA LEU A 10 -21.97 -6.08 8.42
C LEU A 10 -20.59 -6.14 7.76
N LEU A 11 -20.29 -5.23 6.84
CA LEU A 11 -18.97 -5.10 6.20
C LEU A 11 -17.86 -4.79 7.22
N PHE A 12 -18.10 -3.89 8.17
CA PHE A 12 -17.12 -3.55 9.22
C PHE A 12 -16.83 -4.73 10.16
N ILE A 13 -17.84 -5.55 10.50
CA ILE A 13 -17.65 -6.73 11.36
C ILE A 13 -16.79 -7.78 10.66
N ASN A 14 -17.00 -8.03 9.36
CA ASN A 14 -16.19 -8.99 8.61
C ASN A 14 -14.72 -8.56 8.52
N PHE A 15 -14.44 -7.26 8.44
CA PHE A 15 -13.06 -6.75 8.35
C PHE A 15 -12.25 -6.95 9.65
N GLN A 16 -12.91 -6.86 10.82
CA GLN A 16 -12.26 -7.07 12.12
C GLN A 16 -11.87 -8.55 12.34
N VAL A 17 -12.68 -9.49 11.85
CA VAL A 17 -12.44 -10.93 12.03
C VAL A 17 -11.18 -11.39 11.27
N PHE A 18 -10.96 -10.90 10.05
CA PHE A 18 -9.79 -11.26 9.25
C PHE A 18 -8.47 -10.74 9.86
N ALA A 19 -8.44 -9.50 10.35
CA ALA A 19 -7.21 -8.92 10.94
C ALA A 19 -6.80 -9.59 12.27
N GLN A 20 -7.77 -10.12 13.03
CA GLN A 20 -7.50 -10.77 14.31
C GLN A 20 -6.98 -12.21 14.15
N GLN A 21 -7.34 -12.89 13.07
CA GLN A 21 -7.06 -14.31 12.86
C GLN A 21 -5.56 -14.59 12.62
N ASP A 22 -4.89 -13.73 11.84
CA ASP A 22 -3.45 -13.85 11.56
C ASP A 22 -2.58 -13.49 12.78
N THR A 23 -3.02 -12.49 13.57
CA THR A 23 -2.30 -12.09 14.80
C THR A 23 -2.44 -13.15 15.90
N ALA A 24 -3.62 -13.75 16.04
CA ALA A 24 -3.90 -14.75 17.06
C ALA A 24 -3.17 -16.08 16.81
N SER A 25 -3.09 -16.52 15.56
CA SER A 25 -2.36 -17.75 15.20
C SER A 25 -0.86 -17.62 15.45
N PHE A 26 -0.25 -16.52 15.03
CA PHE A 26 1.16 -16.22 15.29
C PHE A 26 1.49 -16.12 16.79
N ALA A 27 0.62 -15.46 17.56
CA ALA A 27 0.76 -15.36 19.00
C ALA A 27 0.65 -16.74 19.69
N ALA A 28 -0.30 -17.58 19.28
CA ALA A 28 -0.44 -18.93 19.79
C ALA A 28 0.79 -19.80 19.47
N GLN A 29 1.33 -19.68 18.25
CA GLN A 29 2.55 -20.39 17.84
C GLN A 29 3.75 -19.98 18.70
N ARG A 30 3.90 -18.68 19.01
CA ARG A 30 4.97 -18.20 19.91
C ARG A 30 4.84 -18.73 21.33
N VAL A 31 3.63 -18.77 21.88
CA VAL A 31 3.38 -19.35 23.22
C VAL A 31 3.77 -20.83 23.22
N LYS A 32 3.42 -21.57 22.16
CA LYS A 32 3.78 -22.98 22.01
C LYS A 32 5.31 -23.21 21.91
N VAL A 33 6.03 -22.36 21.18
CA VAL A 33 7.49 -22.41 21.14
C VAL A 33 8.09 -22.14 22.52
N ASN A 34 7.58 -21.14 23.24
CA ASN A 34 8.06 -20.83 24.59
C ASN A 34 7.80 -21.97 25.58
N SER A 35 6.66 -22.65 25.49
CA SER A 35 6.39 -23.83 26.33
C SER A 35 7.36 -24.98 26.01
N LEU A 36 7.64 -25.24 24.73
CA LEU A 36 8.61 -26.27 24.34
C LEU A 36 10.04 -25.92 24.78
N LEU A 37 10.42 -24.64 24.73
CA LEU A 37 11.71 -24.18 25.25
C LEU A 37 11.82 -24.35 26.77
N ALA A 38 10.75 -24.09 27.52
CA ALA A 38 10.71 -24.34 28.96
C ALA A 38 10.81 -25.84 29.27
N GLU A 39 10.10 -26.69 28.51
CA GLU A 39 10.18 -28.15 28.62
C GLU A 39 11.60 -28.66 28.34
N ARG A 40 12.24 -28.16 27.28
CA ARG A 40 13.64 -28.44 26.95
C ARG A 40 14.58 -28.07 28.11
N SER A 41 14.42 -26.87 28.66
CA SER A 41 15.25 -26.40 29.78
C SER A 41 15.10 -27.29 31.01
N SER A 42 13.86 -27.70 31.33
CA SER A 42 13.59 -28.62 32.43
C SER A 42 14.20 -30.01 32.17
N GLY A 43 14.03 -30.56 30.97
CA GLY A 43 14.58 -31.86 30.59
C GLY A 43 16.10 -31.88 30.61
N PHE A 44 16.75 -30.79 30.18
CA PHE A 44 18.21 -30.67 30.25
C PHE A 44 18.71 -30.54 31.70
N GLY A 45 17.96 -29.84 32.58
CA GLY A 45 18.25 -29.82 34.02
C GLY A 45 18.18 -31.21 34.65
N GLN A 46 17.12 -31.97 34.34
CA GLN A 46 16.97 -33.36 34.81
C GLN A 46 18.06 -34.28 34.25
N TYR A 47 18.51 -34.05 33.02
CA TYR A 47 19.63 -34.77 32.44
C TYR A 47 20.92 -34.52 33.23
N ASP A 48 21.23 -33.26 33.53
CA ASP A 48 22.41 -32.89 34.32
C ASP A 48 22.38 -33.47 35.74
N GLU A 49 21.22 -33.45 36.39
CA GLU A 49 21.01 -34.12 37.67
C GLU A 49 21.21 -35.64 37.57
N SER A 50 20.71 -36.27 36.50
CA SER A 50 20.83 -37.71 36.27
C SER A 50 22.27 -38.16 36.00
N LEU A 51 23.11 -37.29 35.41
CA LEU A 51 24.54 -37.56 35.24
C LEU A 51 25.27 -37.65 36.59
N ASN A 52 24.80 -36.91 37.59
CA ASN A 52 25.39 -36.90 38.93
C ASN A 52 24.86 -38.02 39.83
N GLN A 53 23.79 -38.71 39.45
CA GLN A 53 23.25 -39.84 40.21
C GLN A 53 24.17 -41.07 40.12
N ARG A 54 24.58 -41.58 41.28
CA ARG A 54 25.39 -42.80 41.42
C ARG A 54 24.73 -43.71 42.43
N THR A 55 23.88 -44.63 41.97
CA THR A 55 23.11 -45.53 42.86
C THR A 55 23.79 -46.87 43.10
N GLY A 56 24.99 -47.09 42.54
CA GLY A 56 25.73 -48.33 42.72
C GLY A 56 26.29 -48.47 44.14
N ILE A 57 26.40 -49.72 44.61
CA ILE A 57 26.81 -50.11 45.97
C ILE A 57 28.19 -49.52 46.38
N PHE A 58 29.01 -49.09 45.43
CA PHE A 58 30.32 -48.48 45.67
C PHE A 58 30.44 -47.03 45.16
N GLY A 59 29.32 -46.33 44.95
CA GLY A 59 29.33 -44.97 44.40
C GLY A 59 29.66 -44.90 42.90
N TRP A 60 29.45 -46.01 42.16
CA TRP A 60 29.59 -46.08 40.71
C TRP A 60 28.23 -45.91 40.05
N GLN A 61 28.20 -45.35 38.84
CA GLN A 61 26.98 -45.32 38.04
C GLN A 61 26.57 -46.74 37.65
N THR A 62 25.31 -47.05 37.84
CA THR A 62 24.74 -48.32 37.40
C THR A 62 24.28 -48.23 35.94
N LYS A 63 24.10 -49.39 35.29
CA LYS A 63 23.46 -49.45 33.96
C LYS A 63 22.07 -48.81 33.96
N LYS A 64 21.35 -48.86 35.09
CA LYS A 64 20.03 -48.24 35.25
C LYS A 64 20.12 -46.71 35.23
N ASP A 65 21.11 -46.14 35.92
CA ASP A 65 21.35 -44.69 35.95
C ASP A 65 21.70 -44.17 34.55
N ILE A 66 22.59 -44.89 33.83
CA ILE A 66 22.98 -44.55 32.45
C ILE A 66 21.79 -44.67 31.48
N LYS A 67 20.94 -45.68 31.64
CA LYS A 67 19.74 -45.82 30.81
C LYS A 67 18.76 -44.67 31.05
N ASN A 68 18.60 -44.24 32.30
CA ASN A 68 17.73 -43.13 32.66
C ASN A 68 18.21 -41.81 32.05
N SER A 69 19.51 -41.49 32.18
CA SER A 69 20.08 -40.27 31.59
C SER A 69 19.97 -40.26 30.07
N ASN A 70 20.18 -41.41 29.41
CA ASN A 70 20.03 -41.53 27.97
C ASN A 70 18.57 -41.35 27.50
N GLU A 71 17.60 -41.85 28.28
CA GLU A 71 16.18 -41.65 28.01
C GLU A 71 15.77 -40.18 28.14
N ILE A 72 16.27 -39.48 29.17
CA ILE A 72 16.04 -38.03 29.32
C ILE A 72 16.66 -37.27 28.15
N LEU A 73 17.88 -37.62 27.73
CA LEU A 73 18.53 -37.01 26.57
C LEU A 73 17.73 -37.26 25.28
N ARG A 74 17.20 -38.47 25.09
CA ARG A 74 16.31 -38.79 23.97
C ARG A 74 15.08 -37.88 23.97
N GLN A 75 14.46 -37.70 25.13
CA GLN A 75 13.29 -36.83 25.26
C GLN A 75 13.62 -35.37 24.93
N VAL A 76 14.76 -34.85 25.40
CA VAL A 76 15.25 -33.51 25.06
C VAL A 76 15.42 -33.35 23.54
N VAL A 77 16.03 -34.33 22.87
CA VAL A 77 16.21 -34.30 21.41
C VAL A 77 14.87 -34.32 20.66
N LEU A 78 13.88 -35.07 21.14
CA LEU A 78 12.52 -35.04 20.56
C LEU A 78 11.85 -33.68 20.74
N THR A 79 12.00 -33.06 21.91
CA THR A 79 11.53 -31.69 22.17
C THR A 79 12.25 -30.68 21.27
N ASP A 80 13.55 -30.83 21.03
CA ASP A 80 14.33 -29.99 20.10
C ASP A 80 13.79 -30.08 18.66
N ASN A 81 13.47 -31.28 18.18
CA ASN A 81 12.85 -31.46 16.86
C ASN A 81 11.50 -30.75 16.76
N ASN A 82 10.69 -30.80 17.81
CA ASN A 82 9.41 -30.09 17.87
C ASN A 82 9.62 -28.56 17.87
N ILE A 83 10.62 -28.06 18.61
CA ILE A 83 11.00 -26.64 18.59
C ILE A 83 11.39 -26.21 17.17
N PHE A 84 12.24 -26.97 16.48
CA PHE A 84 12.65 -26.64 15.13
C PHE A 84 11.48 -26.60 14.14
N LYS A 85 10.53 -27.52 14.27
CA LYS A 85 9.33 -27.54 13.43
C LYS A 85 8.49 -26.27 13.62
N GLU A 86 8.24 -25.87 14.86
CA GLU A 86 7.43 -24.67 15.15
C GLU A 86 8.18 -23.36 14.81
N LEU A 87 9.50 -23.32 15.01
CA LEU A 87 10.33 -22.19 14.58
C LEU A 87 10.34 -22.02 13.06
N LYS A 88 10.38 -23.12 12.31
CA LYS A 88 10.27 -23.09 10.84
C LYS A 88 8.94 -22.48 10.40
N VAL A 89 7.84 -22.90 11.01
CA VAL A 89 6.51 -22.31 10.73
C VAL A 89 6.52 -20.81 11.00
N LEU A 90 7.08 -20.35 12.12
CA LEU A 90 7.22 -18.92 12.43
C LEU A 90 8.07 -18.16 11.39
N MET A 91 9.14 -18.77 10.89
CA MET A 91 9.99 -18.20 9.84
C MET A 91 9.22 -18.07 8.52
N ASP A 92 8.53 -19.14 8.09
CA ASP A 92 7.73 -19.16 6.87
C ASP A 92 6.64 -18.07 6.90
N TYR A 93 5.98 -17.85 8.05
CA TYR A 93 5.03 -16.75 8.24
C TYR A 93 5.67 -15.37 8.06
N LYS A 94 6.86 -15.16 8.62
CA LYS A 94 7.58 -13.89 8.53
C LYS A 94 8.07 -13.62 7.10
N ASP A 95 8.52 -14.65 6.41
CA ASP A 95 8.95 -14.55 5.01
C ASP A 95 7.78 -14.21 4.10
N LEU A 96 6.61 -14.82 4.34
CA LEU A 96 5.38 -14.48 3.62
C LEU A 96 4.94 -13.03 3.87
N GLU A 97 4.99 -12.56 5.11
CA GLU A 97 4.71 -11.15 5.45
C GLU A 97 5.69 -10.19 4.76
N ASN A 98 6.97 -10.52 4.73
CA ASN A 98 7.99 -9.72 4.04
C ASN A 98 7.77 -9.70 2.53
N GLN A 99 7.47 -10.84 1.91
CA GLN A 99 7.15 -10.91 0.48
C GLN A 99 5.94 -10.05 0.13
N GLN A 100 4.89 -10.06 0.96
CA GLN A 100 3.72 -9.20 0.76
C GLN A 100 4.09 -7.71 0.86
N LYS A 101 4.92 -7.32 1.84
CA LYS A 101 5.37 -5.92 1.98
C LYS A 101 6.17 -5.45 0.77
N VAL A 102 7.10 -6.27 0.28
CA VAL A 102 7.89 -5.97 -0.92
C VAL A 102 6.99 -5.87 -2.15
N ALA A 103 6.10 -6.83 -2.36
CA ALA A 103 5.17 -6.80 -3.48
C ALA A 103 4.25 -5.56 -3.44
N VAL A 104 3.77 -5.15 -2.27
CA VAL A 104 2.95 -3.93 -2.12
C VAL A 104 3.77 -2.68 -2.42
N ALA A 105 5.03 -2.61 -1.99
CA ALA A 105 5.93 -1.50 -2.30
C ALA A 105 6.19 -1.40 -3.81
N ASP A 106 6.57 -2.50 -4.46
CA ASP A 106 6.82 -2.55 -5.91
C ASP A 106 5.58 -2.12 -6.72
N ASN A 107 4.41 -2.67 -6.39
CA ASN A 107 3.15 -2.28 -7.03
C ASN A 107 2.81 -0.80 -6.77
N SER A 108 3.16 -0.26 -5.60
CA SER A 108 2.93 1.15 -5.28
C SER A 108 3.85 2.06 -6.08
N GLU A 109 5.13 1.71 -6.23
CA GLU A 109 6.08 2.46 -7.04
C GLU A 109 5.68 2.47 -8.52
N GLU A 110 5.29 1.32 -9.07
CA GLU A 110 4.79 1.22 -10.45
C GLU A 110 3.54 2.11 -10.66
N ARG A 111 2.60 2.09 -9.70
CA ARG A 111 1.42 2.96 -9.75
C ARG A 111 1.78 4.44 -9.68
N ILE A 112 2.71 4.83 -8.80
CA ILE A 112 3.17 6.21 -8.66
C ILE A 112 3.82 6.68 -9.96
N GLU A 113 4.64 5.85 -10.60
CA GLU A 113 5.28 6.18 -11.87
C GLU A 113 4.24 6.34 -13.00
N ASN A 114 3.27 5.44 -13.09
CA ASN A 114 2.18 5.53 -14.06
C ASN A 114 1.32 6.80 -13.85
N TYR A 115 1.03 7.17 -12.60
CA TYR A 115 0.35 8.43 -12.30
C TYR A 115 1.19 9.64 -12.68
N ARG A 116 2.49 9.63 -12.38
CA ARG A 116 3.42 10.71 -12.76
C ARG A 116 3.42 10.93 -14.27
N GLN A 117 3.52 9.86 -15.05
CA GLN A 117 3.47 9.92 -16.52
C GLN A 117 2.15 10.47 -17.03
N THR A 118 1.03 10.05 -16.43
CA THR A 118 -0.31 10.53 -16.79
C THR A 118 -0.46 12.01 -16.48
N ILE A 119 -0.03 12.46 -15.30
CA ILE A 119 -0.04 13.87 -14.89
C ILE A 119 0.80 14.70 -15.86
N LYS A 120 2.00 14.23 -16.24
CA LYS A 120 2.85 14.93 -17.21
C LYS A 120 2.16 15.07 -18.57
N LYS A 121 1.56 14.01 -19.09
CA LYS A 121 0.77 14.07 -20.33
C LYS A 121 -0.38 15.09 -20.23
N LEU A 122 -1.10 15.10 -19.11
CA LEU A 122 -2.16 16.07 -18.85
C LEU A 122 -1.63 17.51 -18.80
N GLN A 123 -0.47 17.75 -18.20
CA GLN A 123 0.19 19.05 -18.17
C GLN A 123 0.60 19.49 -19.57
N ASP A 124 1.26 18.62 -20.33
CA ASP A 124 1.69 18.90 -21.71
C ASP A 124 0.47 19.24 -22.60
N HIS A 125 -0.62 18.49 -22.47
CA HIS A 125 -1.87 18.77 -23.18
C HIS A 125 -2.49 20.10 -22.76
N ASN A 126 -2.48 20.42 -21.47
CA ASN A 126 -3.02 21.68 -20.96
C ASN A 126 -2.20 22.89 -21.45
N GLU A 127 -0.87 22.75 -21.51
CA GLU A 127 0.03 23.76 -22.06
C GLU A 127 -0.19 23.93 -23.57
N GLN A 128 -0.34 22.84 -24.31
CA GLN A 128 -0.69 22.88 -25.74
C GLN A 128 -2.03 23.60 -25.98
N LEU A 129 -3.09 23.23 -25.25
CA LEU A 129 -4.39 23.90 -25.36
C LEU A 129 -4.29 25.39 -25.01
N SER A 130 -3.55 25.74 -23.96
CA SER A 130 -3.35 27.14 -23.58
C SER A 130 -2.62 27.93 -24.66
N ASN A 131 -1.59 27.34 -25.26
CA ASN A 131 -0.85 27.93 -26.38
C ASN A 131 -1.72 28.07 -27.64
N ASP A 132 -2.57 27.09 -27.93
CA ASP A 132 -3.51 27.14 -29.06
C ASP A 132 -4.59 28.20 -28.86
N LEU A 133 -5.13 28.35 -27.64
CA LEU A 133 -6.05 29.42 -27.28
C LEU A 133 -5.39 30.80 -27.40
N ALA A 134 -4.16 30.95 -26.91
CA ALA A 134 -3.40 32.19 -27.03
C ALA A 134 -3.16 32.58 -28.50
N LYS A 135 -2.79 31.61 -29.35
CA LYS A 135 -2.64 31.81 -30.79
C LYS A 135 -3.96 32.17 -31.49
N LYS A 136 -5.07 31.55 -31.09
CA LYS A 136 -6.40 31.80 -31.69
C LYS A 136 -6.99 33.17 -31.29
N ASN A 137 -6.70 33.66 -30.09
CA ASN A 137 -7.25 34.90 -29.57
C ASN A 137 -6.60 36.16 -30.18
N ASN A 138 -5.31 36.12 -30.50
CA ASN A 138 -4.56 37.32 -30.90
C ASN A 138 -4.84 37.84 -32.32
N GLY A 139 -5.38 37.03 -33.23
CA GLY A 139 -5.57 37.43 -34.64
C GLY A 139 -7.01 37.82 -35.02
N SER A 140 -8.01 37.21 -34.38
CA SER A 140 -9.40 37.28 -34.87
C SER A 140 -10.16 38.50 -34.33
N LEU A 141 -10.14 38.74 -33.01
CA LEU A 141 -10.89 39.83 -32.40
C LEU A 141 -10.42 41.22 -32.87
N SER A 142 -9.11 41.44 -32.94
CA SER A 142 -8.54 42.70 -33.43
C SER A 142 -8.94 42.99 -34.87
N PHE A 143 -8.99 41.98 -35.74
CA PHE A 143 -9.41 42.13 -37.13
C PHE A 143 -10.90 42.50 -37.25
N TYR A 144 -11.78 41.84 -36.49
CA TYR A 144 -13.21 42.16 -36.48
C TYR A 144 -13.49 43.57 -35.96
N ILE A 145 -12.76 44.01 -34.92
CA ILE A 145 -12.88 45.37 -34.38
C ILE A 145 -12.44 46.43 -35.40
N ILE A 146 -11.31 46.22 -36.08
CA ILE A 146 -10.84 47.12 -37.16
C ILE A 146 -11.85 47.18 -38.32
N ALA A 147 -12.38 46.03 -38.75
CA ALA A 147 -13.33 45.95 -39.85
C ALA A 147 -14.66 46.67 -39.52
N PHE A 148 -15.15 46.52 -38.28
CA PHE A 148 -16.35 47.22 -37.81
C PHE A 148 -16.15 48.74 -37.79
N LEU A 149 -15.00 49.22 -37.32
CA LEU A 149 -14.69 50.65 -37.23
C LEU A 149 -14.61 51.30 -38.62
N LEU A 150 -14.02 50.61 -39.61
CA LEU A 150 -14.01 51.05 -41.01
C LEU A 150 -15.41 51.13 -41.62
N LEU A 151 -16.30 50.19 -41.29
CA LEU A 151 -17.67 50.17 -41.80
C LEU A 151 -18.48 51.35 -41.25
N VAL A 152 -18.33 51.67 -39.96
CA VAL A 152 -18.98 52.84 -39.34
C VAL A 152 -18.45 54.15 -39.94
N MET A 153 -17.14 54.25 -40.18
CA MET A 153 -16.52 55.40 -40.84
C MET A 153 -17.05 55.58 -42.27
N ALA A 154 -17.09 54.51 -43.07
CA ALA A 154 -17.59 54.56 -44.44
C ALA A 154 -19.09 54.87 -44.51
N GLY A 155 -19.90 54.26 -43.63
CA GLY A 155 -21.33 54.54 -43.52
C GLY A 155 -21.63 55.97 -43.08
N GLY A 156 -20.89 56.47 -42.08
CA GLY A 156 -20.97 57.85 -41.63
C GLY A 156 -20.59 58.84 -42.74
N PHE A 157 -19.48 58.60 -43.45
CA PHE A 157 -19.06 59.43 -44.57
C PHE A 157 -20.08 59.44 -45.72
N TYR A 158 -20.66 58.29 -46.05
CA TYR A 158 -21.73 58.20 -47.05
C TYR A 158 -22.98 59.00 -46.64
N PHE A 159 -23.39 58.89 -45.38
CA PHE A 159 -24.55 59.62 -44.86
C PHE A 159 -24.33 61.14 -44.84
N PHE A 160 -23.14 61.60 -44.42
CA PHE A 160 -22.77 63.01 -44.44
C PHE A 160 -22.71 63.57 -45.87
N ASN A 161 -22.11 62.85 -46.81
CA ASN A 161 -22.08 63.26 -48.22
C ASN A 161 -23.48 63.31 -48.84
N LYS A 162 -24.37 62.38 -48.50
CA LYS A 162 -25.77 62.41 -48.94
C LYS A 162 -26.52 63.63 -48.39
N LYS A 163 -26.26 64.00 -47.13
CA LYS A 163 -26.87 65.18 -46.49
C LYS A 163 -26.37 66.50 -47.10
N LEU A 164 -25.07 66.58 -47.46
CA LEU A 164 -24.49 67.72 -48.19
C LEU A 164 -25.08 67.88 -49.60
N LYS A 165 -25.28 66.78 -50.35
CA LYS A 165 -25.96 66.84 -51.66
C LYS A 165 -27.44 67.24 -51.58
N SER A 166 -28.12 66.99 -50.47
CA SER A 166 -29.51 67.40 -50.27
C SER A 166 -29.66 68.89 -49.98
N TYR A 167 -28.63 69.52 -49.39
CA TYR A 167 -28.61 70.96 -49.13
C TYR A 167 -28.41 71.78 -50.42
N ASP A 168 -27.61 71.27 -51.36
CA ASP A 168 -27.33 71.94 -52.65
C ASP A 168 -28.52 71.90 -53.64
N LYS A 169 -29.53 71.06 -53.37
CA LYS A 169 -30.75 70.95 -54.19
C LYS A 169 -31.94 71.77 -53.67
N SER A 170 -31.83 72.42 -52.51
CA SER A 170 -32.86 73.32 -51.98
C SER A 170 -32.55 74.81 -52.21
N THR A 171 -31.46 75.10 -52.92
CA THR A 171 -31.06 76.45 -53.33
C THR A 171 -30.98 76.56 -54.85
N VAL A 172 -32.08 76.22 -55.54
CA VAL A 172 -32.45 76.74 -56.87
C VAL A 172 -33.95 76.94 -56.88
#